data_AF-A0A653PD70-F1
#
_entry.id   AF-A0A653PD70-F1
#
_cell.length_a   1.000
_cell.length_b   1.000
_cell.length_c   1.000
_cell.angle_alpha   90.00
_cell.angle_beta   90.00
_cell.angle_gamma   90.00
#
_symmetry.space_group_name_H-M   'P 1'
#
loop_
_entity.id
_entity.type
_entity.pdbx_description
1 polymer ?
#
loop_
_entity_poly.entity_id
_entity_poly.type
_entity_poly.pdbx_seq_one_letter_code
_entity_poly.pdbx_strand_id
1 'polypeptide(L)'
;MKKKKGETKGSLLPSAMADIELQHIERAVAQLRTMNNQSSGTLNVEYWRERLTAVVSGYALVPAQKQRIEALRVALDAVQSNPRDGGGRKRSTNRLWAKAA
;
A
#
# COMPACT_ATOMS: atom_id res chain seq x y z
N MET A 1 -50.08 -3.75 -15.35
CA MET A 1 -49.09 -2.80 -14.78
C MET A 1 -47.76 -3.52 -14.59
N LYS A 2 -46.72 -3.19 -15.37
CA LYS A 2 -45.38 -3.79 -15.23
C LYS A 2 -44.64 -3.12 -14.07
N LYS A 3 -44.28 -3.89 -13.03
CA LYS A 3 -43.43 -3.41 -11.94
C LYS A 3 -42.02 -3.20 -12.47
N LYS A 4 -41.59 -1.94 -12.59
CA LYS A 4 -40.19 -1.60 -12.84
C LYS A 4 -39.41 -1.92 -11.55
N LYS A 5 -38.60 -2.99 -11.59
CA LYS A 5 -37.52 -3.21 -10.63
C LYS A 5 -36.53 -2.07 -10.81
N GLY A 6 -36.61 -1.07 -9.94
CA GLY A 6 -35.56 -0.07 -9.78
C GLY A 6 -34.34 -0.77 -9.19
N GLU A 7 -33.34 -0.98 -10.02
CA GLU A 7 -32.02 -1.46 -9.62
C GLU A 7 -31.41 -0.41 -8.67
N THR A 8 -31.53 -0.64 -7.36
CA THR A 8 -30.83 0.13 -6.34
C THR A 8 -29.35 -0.23 -6.41
N LYS A 9 -28.62 0.31 -7.39
CA LYS A 9 -27.19 0.59 -7.21
C LYS A 9 -27.12 1.56 -6.04
N GLY A 10 -26.73 1.06 -4.88
CA GLY A 10 -26.57 1.87 -3.67
C GLY A 10 -25.81 3.13 -4.02
N SER A 11 -26.35 4.29 -3.61
CA SER A 11 -25.71 5.58 -3.80
C SER A 11 -24.25 5.49 -3.36
N LEU A 12 -23.31 5.74 -4.29
CA LEU A 12 -21.90 5.84 -3.95
C LEU A 12 -21.72 6.88 -2.85
N LEU A 13 -20.81 6.60 -1.91
CA LEU A 13 -20.49 7.51 -0.83
C LEU A 13 -19.80 8.77 -1.38
N PRO A 14 -19.92 9.93 -0.70
CA PRO A 14 -19.38 11.20 -1.19
C PRO A 14 -17.86 11.18 -1.37
N SER A 15 -17.36 11.95 -2.34
CA SER A 15 -15.92 12.11 -2.59
C SER A 15 -15.14 12.55 -1.35
N ALA A 16 -15.70 13.42 -0.51
CA ALA A 16 -15.03 13.88 0.72
C ALA A 16 -14.72 12.73 1.70
N MET A 17 -15.58 11.71 1.76
CA MET A 17 -15.34 10.52 2.58
C MET A 17 -14.25 9.63 1.97
N ALA A 18 -14.14 9.61 0.65
CA ALA A 18 -13.03 8.94 -0.03
C ALA A 18 -11.69 9.58 0.32
N ASP A 19 -11.60 10.90 0.46
CA ASP A 19 -10.35 11.57 0.83
C ASP A 19 -9.86 11.16 2.23
N ILE A 20 -10.77 10.96 3.18
CA ILE A 20 -10.45 10.49 4.54
C ILE A 20 -9.88 9.07 4.48
N GLU A 21 -10.56 8.17 3.76
CA GLU A 21 -10.10 6.78 3.57
C GLU A 21 -8.74 6.75 2.86
N LEU A 22 -8.57 7.53 1.79
CA LEU A 22 -7.31 7.61 1.07
C LEU A 22 -6.17 8.16 1.94
N GLN A 23 -6.44 9.15 2.78
CA GLN A 23 -5.43 9.67 3.71
C GLN A 23 -5.02 8.63 4.76
N HIS A 24 -5.97 7.83 5.25
CA HIS A 24 -5.65 6.73 6.15
C HIS A 24 -4.77 5.67 5.47
N ILE A 25 -5.12 5.26 4.25
CA ILE A 25 -4.34 4.29 3.46
C ILE A 25 -2.94 4.84 3.16
N GLU A 26 -2.82 6.11 2.77
CA GLU A 26 -1.52 6.77 2.53
C GLU A 26 -0.62 6.72 3.76
N ARG A 27 -1.15 7.06 4.94
CA ARG A 27 -0.38 7.01 6.20
C ARG A 27 0.04 5.60 6.54
N ALA A 28 -0.85 4.62 6.39
CA ALA A 28 -0.52 3.23 6.63
C ALA A 28 0.59 2.75 5.68
N VAL A 29 0.45 2.97 4.37
CA VAL A 29 1.46 2.60 3.37
C VAL A 29 2.80 3.30 3.62
N ALA A 30 2.78 4.58 4.01
CA ALA A 30 4.01 5.31 4.36
C ALA A 30 4.69 4.72 5.61
N GLN A 31 3.94 4.45 6.68
CA GLN A 31 4.47 3.78 7.88
C GLN A 31 5.04 2.41 7.52
N LEU A 32 4.36 1.64 6.68
CA LEU A 32 4.80 0.32 6.26
C LEU A 32 6.08 0.38 5.44
N ARG A 33 6.26 1.37 4.57
CA ARG A 33 7.54 1.61 3.88
C ARG A 33 8.68 1.89 4.87
N THR A 34 8.41 2.65 5.93
CA THR A 34 9.42 2.92 6.97
C THR A 34 9.72 1.67 7.82
N MET A 35 8.70 0.84 8.11
CA MET A 35 8.82 -0.38 8.91
C MET A 35 9.32 -1.60 8.13
N ASN A 36 9.20 -1.64 6.81
CA ASN A 36 9.82 -2.69 5.98
C ASN A 36 11.35 -2.68 6.11
N ASN A 37 11.93 -1.55 6.54
CA ASN A 37 13.35 -1.45 6.92
C ASN A 37 13.64 -2.03 8.33
N GLN A 38 12.62 -2.40 9.09
CA GLN A 38 12.68 -2.89 10.47
C GLN A 38 11.92 -4.22 10.61
N SER A 39 12.49 -5.28 10.04
CA SER A 39 12.38 -6.74 10.32
C SER A 39 11.14 -7.44 10.91
N SER A 40 10.03 -6.80 11.29
CA SER A 40 9.05 -7.41 12.21
C SER A 40 7.58 -7.20 11.86
N GLY A 41 7.23 -6.52 10.77
CA GLY A 41 5.85 -6.40 10.31
C GLY A 41 5.67 -7.00 8.92
N THR A 42 5.05 -8.18 8.80
CA THR A 42 4.61 -8.70 7.50
C THR A 42 3.47 -7.82 6.99
N LEU A 43 3.78 -6.98 6.00
CA LEU A 43 2.78 -6.21 5.27
C LEU A 43 1.77 -7.16 4.63
N ASN A 44 0.50 -7.12 5.05
CA ASN A 44 -0.57 -7.74 4.28
C ASN A 44 -0.90 -6.85 3.08
N VAL A 45 -0.07 -6.94 2.03
CA VAL A 45 -0.23 -6.17 0.77
C VAL A 45 -1.62 -6.39 0.19
N GLU A 46 -2.09 -7.64 0.23
CA GLU A 46 -3.37 -8.04 -0.35
C GLU A 46 -4.55 -7.32 0.32
N TYR A 47 -4.54 -7.25 1.65
CA TYR A 47 -5.54 -6.49 2.41
C TYR A 47 -5.63 -5.03 1.95
N TRP A 48 -4.49 -4.37 1.71
CA TRP A 48 -4.48 -2.97 1.25
C TRP A 48 -4.96 -2.82 -0.20
N ARG A 49 -4.71 -3.82 -1.07
CA ARG A 49 -5.27 -3.85 -2.44
C ARG A 49 -6.79 -4.01 -2.43
N GLU A 50 -7.29 -4.91 -1.60
CA GLU A 50 -8.73 -5.09 -1.39
C GLU A 50 -9.36 -3.80 -0.87
N ARG A 51 -8.70 -3.12 0.09
CA ARG A 51 -9.17 -1.84 0.62
C ARG A 51 -9.24 -0.75 -0.46
N LEU A 52 -8.22 -0.63 -1.32
CA LEU A 52 -8.27 0.30 -2.45
C LEU A 52 -9.39 -0.04 -3.43
N THR A 53 -9.63 -1.33 -3.67
CA THR A 53 -10.74 -1.78 -4.53
C THR A 53 -12.10 -1.41 -3.94
N ALA A 54 -12.26 -1.53 -2.62
CA ALA A 54 -13.47 -1.09 -1.92
C ALA A 54 -13.67 0.44 -2.00
N VAL A 55 -12.59 1.23 -2.00
CA VAL A 55 -12.69 2.68 -2.21
C VAL A 55 -13.15 3.01 -3.63
N VAL A 56 -12.66 2.28 -4.63
CA VAL A 56 -13.08 2.49 -6.04
C VAL A 56 -14.55 2.14 -6.26
N SER A 57 -15.04 1.06 -5.64
CA SER A 57 -16.42 0.61 -5.83
C SER A 57 -17.43 1.31 -4.91
N GLY A 58 -16.98 1.85 -3.77
CA GLY A 58 -17.84 2.41 -2.74
C GLY A 58 -18.07 3.92 -2.81
N TYR A 59 -17.23 4.66 -3.55
CA TYR A 59 -17.23 6.13 -3.51
C TYR A 59 -17.34 6.78 -4.89
N ALA A 60 -17.92 7.97 -4.92
CA ALA A 60 -17.99 8.83 -6.11
C ALA A 60 -16.65 9.57 -6.29
N LEU A 61 -15.67 8.89 -6.90
CA LEU A 61 -14.31 9.40 -6.98
C LEU A 61 -14.12 10.52 -8.02
N VAL A 62 -13.45 11.59 -7.61
CA VAL A 62 -12.99 12.66 -8.52
C VAL A 62 -11.65 12.30 -9.19
N PRO A 63 -11.25 12.94 -10.32
CA PRO A 63 -10.03 12.58 -11.04
C PRO A 63 -8.75 12.56 -10.17
N ALA A 64 -8.60 13.53 -9.27
CA ALA A 64 -7.47 13.60 -8.35
C ALA A 64 -7.40 12.38 -7.40
N GLN A 65 -8.55 11.90 -6.92
CA GLN A 65 -8.62 10.72 -6.05
C GLN A 65 -8.28 9.44 -6.81
N LYS A 66 -8.70 9.34 -8.07
CA LYS A 66 -8.33 8.21 -8.94
C LYS A 66 -6.81 8.16 -9.15
N GLN A 67 -6.18 9.31 -9.40
CA GLN A 67 -4.72 9.39 -9.50
C GLN A 67 -4.02 8.98 -8.21
N ARG A 68 -4.55 9.39 -7.04
CA ARG A 68 -4.03 8.96 -5.73
C ARG A 68 -4.12 7.43 -5.56
N ILE A 69 -5.23 6.82 -5.95
CA ILE A 69 -5.41 5.36 -5.90
C ILE A 69 -4.40 4.64 -6.78
N GLU A 70 -4.17 5.11 -8.02
CA GLU A 70 -3.16 4.51 -8.89
C GLU A 70 -1.75 4.64 -8.30
N ALA A 71 -1.40 5.80 -7.74
CA ALA A 71 -0.12 5.99 -7.07
C ALA A 71 0.05 5.04 -5.85
N LEU A 72 -1.03 4.79 -5.09
CA LEU A 72 -1.04 3.84 -3.99
C LEU A 72 -0.92 2.38 -4.45
N ARG A 73 -1.50 2.02 -5.59
CA ARG A 73 -1.34 0.68 -6.18
C ARG A 73 0.13 0.41 -6.54
N VAL A 74 0.74 1.35 -7.26
CA VAL A 74 2.18 1.30 -7.59
C VAL A 74 3.03 1.24 -6.32
N ALA A 75 2.64 1.98 -5.29
CA ALA A 75 3.33 1.97 -4.01
C ALA A 75 3.31 0.60 -3.32
N LEU A 76 2.17 -0.09 -3.35
CA LEU A 76 2.01 -1.43 -2.81
C LEU A 76 2.76 -2.48 -3.64
N ASP A 77 2.71 -2.37 -4.97
CA ASP A 77 3.50 -3.20 -5.89
C ASP A 77 4.98 -3.14 -5.53
N ALA A 78 5.52 -1.94 -5.32
CA ALA A 78 6.93 -1.73 -4.98
C ALA A 78 7.33 -2.34 -3.63
N VAL A 79 6.40 -2.42 -2.65
CA VAL A 79 6.70 -3.10 -1.38
C VAL A 79 6.65 -4.62 -1.55
N GLN A 80 5.71 -5.14 -2.34
CA GLN A 80 5.64 -6.58 -2.64
C GLN A 80 6.83 -7.06 -3.47
N SER A 81 7.28 -6.24 -4.42
CA SER A 81 8.39 -6.55 -5.31
C SER A 81 9.75 -6.38 -4.65
N ASN A 82 9.85 -5.86 -3.42
CA ASN A 82 11.11 -5.78 -2.69
C ASN A 82 11.38 -7.15 -2.06
N PRO A 83 12.05 -8.07 -2.76
CA PRO A 83 12.17 -9.45 -2.33
C PRO A 83 13.41 -9.48 -1.49
N ARG A 84 13.30 -9.04 -0.22
CA ARG A 84 14.30 -9.16 0.84
C ARG A 84 15.69 -9.49 0.27
N ASP A 85 16.37 -8.48 -0.28
CA ASP A 85 17.80 -8.55 -0.58
C ASP A 85 18.55 -8.60 0.77
N GLY A 86 18.36 -9.72 1.45
CA GLY A 86 19.06 -10.19 2.62
C GLY A 86 20.17 -11.12 2.19
N GLY A 87 20.84 -10.80 1.07
CA GLY A 87 22.24 -11.15 0.90
C GLY A 87 22.98 -10.61 2.11
N GLY A 88 23.27 -11.50 3.04
CA GLY A 88 23.97 -11.18 4.29
C GLY A 88 25.17 -10.32 3.95
N ARG A 89 25.15 -9.07 4.42
CA ARG A 89 26.29 -8.18 4.40
C ARG A 89 27.34 -8.83 5.29
N LYS A 90 28.11 -9.77 4.74
CA LYS A 90 29.33 -10.29 5.35
C LYS A 90 30.23 -9.08 5.49
N ARG A 91 30.17 -8.45 6.65
CA ARG A 91 31.24 -7.62 7.16
C ARG A 91 32.41 -8.59 7.35
N SER A 92 33.14 -8.85 6.26
CA SER A 92 34.46 -9.43 6.30
C SER A 92 35.32 -8.39 7.01
N THR A 93 35.35 -8.47 8.34
CA THR A 93 36.46 -7.99 9.13
C THR A 93 37.66 -8.86 8.76
N ASN A 94 38.26 -8.55 7.61
CA ASN A 94 39.61 -8.96 7.29
C ASN A 94 40.53 -8.18 8.24
N ARG A 95 40.52 -8.56 9.53
CA ARG A 95 41.57 -8.23 10.47
C ARG A 95 42.78 -9.01 9.99
N LEU A 96 43.51 -8.42 9.05
CA LEU A 96 44.91 -8.70 8.82
C LEU A 96 45.63 -8.23 10.08
N TRP A 97 45.79 -9.15 11.03
CA TRP A 97 46.75 -9.00 12.11
C TRP A 97 48.11 -8.94 11.44
N ALA A 98 48.65 -7.73 11.44
CA ALA A 98 49.96 -7.37 10.97
C ALA A 98 51.00 -8.38 11.47
N LYS A 99 51.74 -8.97 10.53
CA LYS A 99 53.15 -9.28 10.78
C LYS A 99 53.87 -7.94 10.94
N ALA A 100 54.32 -7.63 12.15
CA ALA A 100 55.52 -6.82 12.40
C ALA A 100 55.77 -6.72 13.92
N ALA A 101 56.71 -7.52 14.42
CA ALA A 101 57.68 -7.27 15.48
C ALA A 101 58.12 -8.60 16.09
#